data_AF-A0A6I1W1R7-F1
#
_entry.id   AF-A0A6I1W1R7-F1
#
_cell.length_a   1.000
_cell.length_b   1.000
_cell.length_c   1.000
_cell.angle_alpha   90.00
_cell.angle_beta   90.00
_cell.angle_gamma   90.00
#
_symmetry.space_group_name_H-M   'P 1'
#
loop_
_entity.id
_entity.type
_entity.pdbx_description
1 polymer ?
#
loop_
_entity_poly.entity_id
_entity_poly.type
_entity_poly.pdbx_seq_one_letter_code
_entity_poly.pdbx_strand_id
1 'polypeptide(L)'
;EGTGAVIETIFENRFMHVYELHRMGAKIQVEGNTAIVTGTETLKGAPVMATDLRASASLVISALVAEGDTLIDRIYHIDRGY
;
A
#
# COMPACT_ATOMS: atom_id res chain seq x y z
N GLU A 1 13.55 -1.00 12.62
CA GLU A 1 14.20 -1.31 11.34
C GLU A 1 14.20 -2.81 11.12
N GLY A 2 14.03 -3.27 9.88
CA GLY A 2 14.02 -4.69 9.55
C GLY A 2 13.51 -4.96 8.13
N THR A 3 13.69 -6.20 7.67
CA THR A 3 13.16 -6.68 6.39
C THR A 3 12.24 -7.87 6.65
N GLY A 4 11.07 -7.87 6.02
CA GLY A 4 10.10 -8.96 6.07
C GLY A 4 9.63 -9.35 4.67
N ALA A 5 8.92 -10.47 4.56
CA ALA A 5 8.36 -10.95 3.31
C ALA A 5 6.88 -11.34 3.50
N VAL A 6 6.07 -11.03 2.49
CA VAL A 6 4.66 -11.43 2.39
C VAL A 6 4.52 -12.30 1.14
N ILE A 7 4.03 -13.53 1.30
CA ILE A 7 3.83 -14.48 0.19
C ILE A 7 2.33 -14.65 -0.02
N GLU A 8 1.87 -14.39 -1.24
CA GLU A 8 0.49 -14.60 -1.65
C GLU A 8 0.36 -15.92 -2.42
N THR A 9 -0.49 -16.84 -1.95
CA THR A 9 -0.62 -18.19 -2.52
C THR A 9 -1.91 -18.42 -3.28
N ILE A 10 -2.85 -17.47 -3.21
CA ILE A 10 -4.19 -17.61 -3.77
C ILE A 10 -4.41 -16.68 -4.98
N PHE A 11 -3.87 -15.46 -4.94
CA PHE A 11 -4.10 -14.45 -5.99
C PHE A 11 -2.78 -13.85 -6.52
N GLU A 12 -2.33 -14.32 -7.68
CA GLU A 12 -1.02 -13.96 -8.25
C GLU A 12 -0.82 -12.43 -8.46
N ASN A 13 -1.89 -11.66 -8.63
CA ASN A 13 -1.84 -10.22 -8.92
C ASN A 13 -2.31 -9.31 -7.76
N ARG A 14 -2.15 -9.74 -6.50
CA ARG A 14 -2.70 -9.00 -5.34
C ARG A 14 -1.85 -7.84 -4.84
N PHE A 15 -0.66 -7.60 -5.41
CA PHE A 15 0.25 -6.54 -4.95
C PHE A 15 0.12 -5.20 -5.70
N MET A 16 -0.99 -4.96 -6.40
CA MET A 16 -1.19 -3.71 -7.16
C MET A 16 -1.06 -2.42 -6.32
N HIS A 17 -1.42 -2.48 -5.04
CA HIS A 17 -1.31 -1.36 -4.10
C HIS A 17 0.13 -0.97 -3.76
N VAL A 18 1.10 -1.85 -4.04
CA VAL A 18 2.52 -1.55 -3.79
C VAL A 18 3.00 -0.32 -4.57
N TYR A 19 2.48 -0.11 -5.79
CA TYR A 19 2.82 1.07 -6.59
C TYR A 19 2.39 2.38 -5.91
N GLU A 20 1.23 2.40 -5.27
CA GLU A 20 0.76 3.57 -4.53
C GLU A 20 1.55 3.76 -3.22
N LEU A 21 1.90 2.67 -2.54
CA LEU A 21 2.80 2.73 -1.37
C LEU A 21 4.19 3.25 -1.73
N HIS A 22 4.72 2.94 -2.92
CA HIS A 22 5.99 3.53 -3.40
C HIS A 22 5.90 5.05 -3.53
N ARG A 23 4.75 5.58 -3.94
CA ARG A 23 4.54 7.04 -4.02
C ARG A 23 4.59 7.69 -2.64
N MET A 24 4.23 6.95 -1.60
CA MET A 24 4.36 7.35 -0.19
C MET A 24 5.76 7.10 0.40
N GLY A 25 6.71 6.59 -0.41
CA GLY A 25 8.09 6.33 0.02
C GLY A 25 8.33 4.96 0.68
N ALA A 26 7.37 4.03 0.58
CA ALA A 26 7.58 2.67 1.05
C ALA A 26 8.68 1.96 0.24
N LYS A 27 9.47 1.10 0.88
CA LYS A 27 10.50 0.28 0.21
C LYS A 27 10.01 -1.16 0.12
N ILE A 28 9.41 -1.49 -1.01
CA ILE A 28 8.82 -2.82 -1.27
C ILE A 28 9.29 -3.33 -2.62
N GLN A 29 9.77 -4.56 -2.68
CA GLN A 29 10.13 -5.23 -3.94
C GLN A 29 9.18 -6.41 -4.15
N VAL A 30 8.59 -6.53 -5.34
CA VAL A 30 7.68 -7.62 -5.68
C VAL A 30 8.41 -8.57 -6.63
N GLU A 31 8.52 -9.83 -6.22
CA GLU A 31 9.12 -10.93 -6.98
C GLU A 31 8.11 -12.06 -7.11
N GLY A 32 7.46 -12.15 -8.28
CA GLY A 32 6.36 -13.07 -8.50
C GLY A 32 5.23 -12.84 -7.51
N ASN A 33 4.96 -13.83 -6.67
CA ASN A 33 3.93 -13.78 -5.63
C ASN A 33 4.46 -13.39 -4.24
N THR A 34 5.69 -12.88 -4.16
CA THR A 34 6.32 -12.47 -2.90
C THR A 34 6.59 -10.97 -2.90
N ALA A 35 6.18 -10.27 -1.84
CA ALA A 35 6.54 -8.88 -1.59
C ALA A 35 7.55 -8.82 -0.44
N ILE A 36 8.76 -8.33 -0.73
CA ILE A 36 9.83 -8.09 0.23
C ILE A 36 9.72 -6.64 0.71
N VAL A 37 9.50 -6.45 2.00
CA VAL A 37 9.28 -5.13 2.61
C VAL A 37 10.48 -4.78 3.47
N THR A 38 11.14 -3.67 3.16
CA THR A 38 12.20 -3.09 3.99
C THR A 38 11.63 -1.89 4.74
N GLY A 39 11.82 -1.87 6.06
CA GLY A 39 11.39 -0.76 6.90
C GLY A 39 11.96 0.58 6.42
N THR A 40 11.13 1.61 6.46
CA THR A 40 11.52 3.01 6.25
C THR A 40 11.21 3.79 7.52
N GLU A 41 11.98 4.85 7.79
CA GLU A 41 11.78 5.68 8.99
C GLU A 41 10.42 6.39 8.98
N THR A 42 10.01 6.91 7.82
CA THR A 42 8.78 7.68 7.64
C THR A 42 8.15 7.33 6.29
N LEU A 43 6.82 7.34 6.22
CA LEU A 43 6.11 7.53 4.96
C LEU A 43 5.84 9.01 4.74
N LYS A 44 5.71 9.44 3.49
CA LYS A 44 5.31 10.79 3.12
C LYS A 44 3.89 10.79 2.54
N GLY A 45 3.11 11.79 2.91
CA GLY A 45 1.81 12.03 2.31
C GLY A 45 1.94 12.24 0.80
N ALA A 46 1.04 11.63 0.05
CA ALA A 46 1.02 11.71 -1.40
C ALA A 46 -0.42 11.60 -1.92
N PRO A 47 -0.73 12.12 -3.12
CA PRO A 47 -1.95 11.74 -3.81
C PRO A 47 -1.83 10.27 -4.22
N VAL A 48 -2.80 9.43 -3.86
CA VAL A 48 -2.82 7.99 -4.19
C VAL A 48 -4.19 7.55 -4.68
N MET A 49 -4.24 6.43 -5.41
CA MET A 49 -5.49 5.90 -5.98
C MET A 49 -5.93 4.59 -5.33
N ALA A 50 -7.17 4.54 -4.86
CA ALA A 50 -7.84 3.31 -4.46
C ALA A 50 -8.09 2.39 -5.67
N THR A 51 -7.55 1.17 -5.64
CA THR A 51 -7.64 0.19 -6.75
C THR A 51 -8.57 -0.98 -6.48
N ASP A 52 -8.74 -1.36 -5.21
CA ASP A 52 -9.66 -2.40 -4.74
C ASP A 52 -9.94 -2.22 -3.25
N LEU A 53 -10.91 -2.96 -2.70
CA LEU A 53 -11.36 -2.79 -1.32
C LEU A 53 -10.21 -2.91 -0.29
N ARG A 54 -9.37 -3.94 -0.40
CA ARG A 54 -8.33 -4.22 0.62
C ARG A 54 -7.08 -3.37 0.40
N ALA A 55 -6.69 -3.18 -0.86
CA ALA A 55 -5.66 -2.21 -1.23
C ALA A 55 -5.97 -0.83 -0.63
N SER A 56 -7.19 -0.36 -0.80
CA SER A 56 -7.58 0.98 -0.36
C SER A 56 -7.55 1.11 1.16
N ALA A 57 -7.97 0.08 1.89
CA ALA A 57 -7.82 0.04 3.35
C ALA A 57 -6.34 0.13 3.77
N SER A 58 -5.43 -0.52 3.06
CA SER A 58 -3.99 -0.41 3.34
C SER A 58 -3.47 1.02 3.15
N LEU A 59 -3.93 1.73 2.11
CA LEU A 59 -3.53 3.12 1.86
C LEU A 59 -4.05 4.08 2.93
N VAL A 60 -5.27 3.85 3.46
CA VAL A 60 -5.80 4.61 4.59
C VAL A 60 -4.91 4.44 5.83
N ILE A 61 -4.51 3.20 6.15
CA ILE A 61 -3.62 2.94 7.29
C ILE A 61 -2.25 3.60 7.08
N SER A 62 -1.69 3.50 5.87
CA SER A 62 -0.43 4.16 5.53
C SER A 62 -0.52 5.68 5.63
N ALA A 63 -1.65 6.28 5.26
CA ALA A 63 -1.88 7.73 5.38
C ALA A 63 -1.89 8.21 6.83
N LEU A 64 -2.44 7.42 7.76
CA LEU A 64 -2.51 7.77 9.18
C LEU A 64 -1.13 7.89 9.84
N VAL A 65 -0.11 7.22 9.29
CA VAL A 65 1.27 7.23 9.81
C VAL A 65 2.23 8.04 8.93
N ALA A 66 1.75 8.59 7.81
CA ALA A 66 2.57 9.37 6.90
C ALA A 66 2.71 10.82 7.38
N GLU A 67 3.85 11.43 7.07
CA GLU A 67 4.05 12.86 7.32
C GLU A 67 3.43 13.70 6.21
N GLY A 68 2.59 14.66 6.60
CA GLY A 68 1.88 15.55 5.68
C GLY A 68 0.54 14.98 5.22
N ASP A 69 -0.04 15.60 4.20
CA ASP A 69 -1.38 15.27 3.75
C ASP A 69 -1.36 14.18 2.67
N THR A 70 -2.22 13.18 2.81
CA THR A 70 -2.47 12.16 1.79
C THR A 70 -3.86 12.38 1.21
N LEU A 71 -3.95 12.53 -0.11
CA LEU A 71 -5.22 12.56 -0.84
C LEU A 71 -5.48 11.18 -1.41
N ILE A 72 -6.57 10.53 -1.01
CA ILE A 72 -6.97 9.21 -1.54
C ILE A 72 -8.14 9.41 -2.49
N ASP A 73 -7.89 9.19 -3.79
CA ASP A 73 -8.91 9.26 -4.84
C ASP A 73 -9.54 7.89 -5.12
N ARG A 74 -10.72 7.89 -5.78
CA ARG A 74 -11.49 6.69 -6.19
C ARG A 74 -12.00 5.83 -5.02
N ILE A 75 -12.44 6.50 -3.96
CA ILE A 75 -12.88 5.86 -2.71
C ILE A 75 -14.09 4.91 -2.82
N TYR A 76 -14.78 4.83 -3.97
CA TYR A 76 -15.91 3.91 -4.18
C TYR A 76 -15.55 2.43 -3.94
N HIS A 77 -14.26 2.07 -3.98
CA HIS A 77 -13.79 0.75 -3.58
C HIS A 77 -13.87 0.51 -2.07
N ILE A 78 -13.68 1.55 -1.25
CA ILE A 78 -13.78 1.52 0.21
C ILE A 78 -15.24 1.39 0.62
N ASP A 79 -16.12 2.24 0.06
CA ASP A 79 -17.56 2.30 0.37
C ASP A 79 -18.29 0.96 0.19
N ARG A 80 -17.71 0.05 -0.60
CA ARG A 80 -18.28 -1.29 -0.85
C ARG A 80 -18.09 -2.26 0.31
N GLY A 81 -17.29 -1.93 1.32
CA GLY A 81 -16.96 -2.87 2.39
C GLY A 81 -16.57 -2.27 3.74
N TYR A 82 -16.51 -0.94 3.87
CA TYR A 82 -16.30 -0.22 5.12
C TYR A 82 -17.28 0.93 5.26
#